data_AF-A0A2D0KEJ0-F1
#
_entry.id   AF-A0A2D0KEJ0-F1
#
_cell.length_a   1.000
_cell.length_b   1.000
_cell.length_c   1.000
_cell.angle_alpha   90.00
_cell.angle_beta   90.00
_cell.angle_gamma   90.00
#
_symmetry.space_group_name_H-M   'P 1'
#
loop_
_entity.id
_entity.type
_entity.pdbx_description
1 polymer ?
#
loop_
_entity_poly.entity_id
_entity_poly.type
_entity_poly.pdbx_seq_one_letter_code
_entity_poly.pdbx_strand_id
1 'polypeptide(L)'
;MLGRRKEAIGVSGSLGQYGFPYTVNTSVNHVVCHGWASEKKLKNGDIVNVDVSVKKEGYYGDSSITFCVGDVPSHAKRLVNVTQECLYKAIKIVGYRLSLSILSW
;
A
#
# COMPACT_ATOMS: atom_id res chain seq x y z
N MET A 1 21.85 -12.14 14.40
CA MET A 1 21.29 -13.02 13.35
C MET A 1 21.19 -12.24 12.04
N LEU A 2 22.26 -12.21 11.24
CA LEU A 2 22.22 -11.72 9.85
C LEU A 2 21.86 -12.90 8.95
N GLY A 3 20.59 -13.31 9.01
CA GLY A 3 20.07 -14.43 8.23
C GLY A 3 19.78 -13.99 6.80
N ARG A 4 20.60 -14.48 5.86
CA ARG A 4 20.33 -14.63 4.40
C ARG A 4 19.49 -13.51 3.78
N ARG A 5 20.14 -12.50 3.21
CA ARG A 5 19.51 -11.69 2.14
C ARG A 5 19.22 -12.64 0.98
N LYS A 6 17.96 -13.06 0.81
CA LYS A 6 17.52 -13.56 -0.50
C LYS A 6 17.85 -12.45 -1.50
N GLU A 7 18.51 -12.78 -2.60
CA GLU A 7 18.77 -11.81 -3.66
C GLU A 7 17.46 -11.12 -4.02
N ALA A 8 17.46 -9.78 -3.95
CA ALA A 8 16.28 -9.01 -4.24
C ALA A 8 15.96 -9.19 -5.74
N ILE A 9 14.75 -9.66 -6.03
CA ILE A 9 14.28 -9.91 -7.40
C ILE A 9 14.06 -8.64 -8.23
N GLY A 10 14.23 -7.45 -7.62
CA GLY A 10 14.09 -6.13 -8.23
C GLY A 10 14.54 -5.03 -7.27
N VAL A 11 14.57 -3.78 -7.74
CA VAL A 11 14.88 -2.59 -6.93
C VAL A 11 13.59 -1.84 -6.57
N SER A 12 13.62 -0.99 -5.55
CA SER A 12 12.44 -0.16 -5.22
C SER A 12 12.12 0.79 -6.39
N GLY A 13 10.84 0.85 -6.75
CA GLY A 13 10.33 1.79 -7.75
C GLY A 13 10.16 3.22 -7.22
N SER A 14 9.91 3.34 -5.91
CA SER A 14 9.64 4.62 -5.24
C SER A 14 10.93 5.36 -4.88
N LEU A 15 12.04 4.65 -4.64
CA LEU A 15 13.30 5.28 -4.24
C LEU A 15 13.82 6.25 -5.30
N GLY A 16 13.97 7.53 -4.91
CA GLY A 16 14.41 8.62 -5.77
C GLY A 16 13.32 9.19 -6.68
N GLN A 17 12.14 8.58 -6.72
CA GLN A 17 11.01 9.05 -7.52
C GLN A 17 10.56 10.42 -6.99
N TYR A 18 10.62 11.47 -7.81
CA TYR A 18 10.29 12.85 -7.42
C TYR A 18 11.02 13.35 -6.15
N GLY A 19 12.23 12.84 -5.88
CA GLY A 19 12.99 13.16 -4.68
C GLY A 19 12.54 12.41 -3.41
N PHE A 20 11.67 11.40 -3.53
CA PHE A 20 11.26 10.57 -2.41
C PHE A 20 12.45 9.74 -1.87
N PRO A 21 12.82 9.88 -0.59
CA PRO A 21 14.07 9.34 -0.08
C PRO A 21 13.96 7.90 0.45
N TYR A 22 12.76 7.31 0.45
CA TYR A 22 12.49 5.98 1.01
C TYR A 22 12.13 4.96 -0.07
N THR A 23 12.14 3.67 0.30
CA THR A 23 11.84 2.56 -0.62
C THR A 23 10.38 2.11 -0.60
N VAL A 24 9.62 2.55 0.41
CA VAL A 24 8.25 2.13 0.73
C VAL A 24 7.52 3.34 1.30
N ASN A 25 6.25 3.52 0.95
CA ASN A 25 5.39 4.51 1.58
C ASN A 25 4.62 3.86 2.75
N THR A 26 4.56 4.57 3.88
CA THR A 26 3.86 4.12 5.10
C THR A 26 2.92 5.19 5.60
N SER A 27 1.62 4.98 5.41
CA SER A 27 0.57 5.97 5.65
C SER A 27 -0.23 5.58 6.89
N VAL A 28 0.08 6.19 8.03
CA VAL A 28 -0.51 5.86 9.34
C VAL A 28 -1.72 6.74 9.63
N ASN A 29 -2.85 6.11 9.96
CA ASN A 29 -4.11 6.74 10.37
C ASN A 29 -4.66 7.78 9.38
N HIS A 30 -4.51 9.07 9.68
CA HIS A 30 -5.07 10.18 8.89
C HIS A 30 -4.29 10.47 7.60
N VAL A 31 -3.10 9.89 7.45
CA VAL A 31 -2.29 10.03 6.23
C VAL A 31 -2.95 9.19 5.13
N VAL A 32 -3.47 9.85 4.09
CA VAL A 32 -4.24 9.19 3.03
C VAL A 32 -3.35 8.32 2.13
N CYS A 33 -2.25 8.88 1.64
CA CYS A 33 -1.28 8.21 0.78
C CYS A 33 0.09 8.88 0.90
N HIS A 34 1.11 8.24 0.31
CA HIS A 34 2.48 8.74 0.23
C HIS A 34 3.11 9.13 1.58
N GLY A 35 2.70 8.49 2.68
CA GLY A 35 3.32 8.71 3.99
C GLY A 35 4.80 8.34 3.97
N TRP A 36 5.61 9.14 4.64
CA TRP A 36 7.06 8.93 4.75
C TRP A 36 7.36 8.04 5.97
N ALA A 37 8.26 7.08 5.79
CA ALA A 37 8.76 6.29 6.91
C ALA A 37 9.46 7.22 7.92
N SER A 38 9.29 6.93 9.21
CA SER A 38 9.88 7.71 10.30
C SER A 38 10.17 6.83 11.51
N GLU A 39 10.87 7.37 12.50
CA GLU A 39 11.15 6.72 13.78
C GLU A 39 9.90 6.51 14.67
N LYS A 40 8.71 6.96 14.21
CA LYS A 40 7.46 6.77 14.94
C LYS A 40 7.11 5.29 15.02
N LYS A 41 7.06 4.77 16.24
CA LYS A 41 6.55 3.41 16.50
C LYS A 41 5.04 3.36 16.33
N LEU A 42 4.58 2.33 15.63
CA LEU A 42 3.16 1.98 15.54
C LEU A 42 2.62 1.63 16.94
N LYS A 43 1.37 1.96 17.19
CA LYS A 43 0.69 1.74 18.46
C LYS A 43 -0.48 0.80 18.28
N ASN A 44 -0.84 0.09 19.36
CA ASN A 44 -2.10 -0.64 19.41
C ASN A 44 -3.25 0.31 19.08
N GLY A 45 -4.10 -0.07 18.12
CA GLY A 45 -5.19 0.76 17.63
C GLY A 45 -4.92 1.51 16.33
N ASP A 46 -3.68 1.57 15.85
CA ASP A 46 -3.34 2.21 14.58
C ASP A 46 -3.79 1.36 13.38
N ILE A 47 -4.11 2.04 12.27
CA ILE A 47 -4.11 1.43 10.94
C ILE A 47 -2.97 2.02 10.11
N VAL A 48 -2.34 1.21 9.28
CA VAL A 48 -1.23 1.66 8.43
C VAL A 48 -1.34 1.05 7.04
N ASN A 49 -1.40 1.90 6.02
CA ASN A 49 -1.23 1.46 4.65
C ASN A 49 0.27 1.34 4.34
N VAL A 50 0.67 0.21 3.77
CA VAL A 50 2.02 -0.03 3.27
C VAL A 50 1.92 -0.20 1.77
N ASP A 51 2.63 0.66 1.05
CA ASP A 51 2.60 0.75 -0.41
C ASP A 51 3.99 0.50 -0.98
N VAL A 52 4.07 -0.49 -1.85
CA VAL A 52 5.32 -1.07 -2.36
C VAL A 52 5.29 -1.11 -3.87
N SER A 53 6.23 -0.38 -4.46
CA SER A 53 6.52 -0.48 -5.88
C SER A 53 7.89 -1.15 -6.11
N VAL A 54 7.95 -2.07 -7.06
CA VAL A 54 9.18 -2.80 -7.44
C VAL A 54 9.47 -2.57 -8.92
N LYS A 55 10.70 -2.18 -9.23
CA LYS A 55 11.23 -2.11 -10.58
C LYS A 55 12.07 -3.35 -10.90
N LYS A 56 11.72 -4.05 -11.96
CA LYS A 56 12.46 -5.21 -12.47
C LYS A 56 12.47 -5.22 -13.99
N GLU A 57 13.64 -5.33 -14.61
CA GLU A 57 13.78 -5.49 -16.07
C GLU A 57 13.03 -4.41 -16.89
N GLY A 58 13.00 -3.18 -16.38
CA GLY A 58 12.30 -2.05 -17.01
C GLY A 58 10.81 -1.92 -16.66
N TYR A 59 10.21 -2.91 -16.00
CA TYR A 59 8.81 -2.91 -15.57
C TYR A 59 8.66 -2.50 -14.11
N TYR A 60 7.49 -1.94 -13.79
CA TYR A 60 7.08 -1.60 -12.43
C TYR A 60 5.88 -2.46 -12.03
N GLY A 61 5.96 -3.09 -10.87
CA GLY A 61 4.81 -3.67 -10.17
C GLY A 61 4.49 -2.79 -8.97
N ASP A 62 3.19 -2.58 -8.72
CA ASP A 62 2.72 -1.65 -7.69
C ASP A 62 1.52 -2.24 -6.94
N SER A 63 1.55 -2.19 -5.61
CA SER A 63 0.47 -2.67 -4.77
C SER A 63 0.59 -2.13 -3.35
N SER A 64 -0.56 -1.89 -2.72
CA SER A 64 -0.63 -1.52 -1.31
C SER A 64 -1.72 -2.29 -0.57
N ILE A 65 -1.62 -2.33 0.75
CA ILE A 65 -2.65 -2.86 1.64
C ILE A 65 -2.61 -2.14 2.99
N THR A 66 -3.77 -2.01 3.63
CA THR A 66 -3.89 -1.42 4.96
C THR A 66 -3.95 -2.51 6.03
N PHE A 67 -3.02 -2.45 6.98
CA PHE A 67 -2.93 -3.35 8.12
C PHE A 67 -3.55 -2.74 9.37
N CYS A 68 -4.14 -3.59 10.21
CA CYS A 68 -4.57 -3.25 11.57
C CYS A 68 -3.45 -3.58 12.57
N VAL A 69 -3.08 -2.63 13.42
CA VAL A 69 -2.05 -2.82 14.44
C VAL A 69 -2.72 -3.17 15.77
N GLY A 70 -2.73 -4.46 16.10
CA GLY A 70 -3.37 -4.98 17.31
C GLY A 70 -4.90 -4.78 17.29
N ASP A 71 -5.45 -4.36 18.43
CA ASP A 71 -6.88 -4.15 18.63
C ASP A 71 -7.29 -2.76 18.15
N VAL A 72 -7.74 -2.69 16.89
CA VAL A 72 -8.23 -1.44 16.29
C VAL A 72 -9.69 -1.15 16.64
N PRO A 73 -10.09 0.13 16.74
CA PRO A 73 -11.49 0.51 16.90
C PRO A 73 -12.38 -0.06 15.77
N SER A 74 -13.65 -0.34 16.10
CA SER A 74 -14.62 -0.92 15.15
C SER A 74 -14.77 -0.10 13.86
N HIS A 75 -14.74 1.23 13.96
CA HIS A 75 -14.81 2.12 12.79
C HIS A 75 -13.59 1.99 11.88
N ALA A 76 -12.38 1.83 12.45
CA ALA A 76 -11.15 1.65 11.69
C ALA A 76 -11.13 0.29 10.98
N LYS A 77 -11.55 -0.78 11.68
CA LYS A 77 -11.71 -2.11 11.07
C LYS A 77 -12.72 -2.08 9.92
N ARG A 78 -13.86 -1.40 10.10
CA ARG A 78 -14.86 -1.22 9.05
C ARG A 78 -14.29 -0.45 7.85
N LEU A 79 -13.53 0.61 8.09
CA LEU A 79 -12.89 1.39 7.02
C LEU A 79 -11.94 0.50 6.19
N VAL A 80 -11.06 -0.26 6.83
CA VAL A 80 -10.13 -1.17 6.15
C VAL A 80 -10.89 -2.20 5.30
N ASN A 81 -11.91 -2.83 5.86
CA ASN A 81 -12.71 -3.84 5.16
C ASN A 81 -13.46 -3.25 3.96
N VAL A 82 -14.15 -2.12 4.14
CA VAL A 82 -14.94 -1.50 3.06
C VAL A 82 -14.02 -1.03 1.92
N THR A 83 -12.86 -0.44 2.24
CA THR A 83 -11.87 -0.06 1.22
C THR A 83 -11.42 -1.27 0.39
N GLN A 84 -11.14 -2.39 1.04
CA GLN A 84 -10.75 -3.63 0.34
C GLN A 84 -11.90 -4.23 -0.48
N GLU A 85 -13.13 -4.22 0.04
CA GLU A 85 -14.32 -4.65 -0.72
C GLU A 85 -14.55 -3.80 -1.97
N CYS A 86 -14.41 -2.48 -1.86
CA CYS A 86 -14.53 -1.56 -3.00
C CYS A 86 -13.49 -1.89 -4.08
N LEU A 87 -12.23 -2.11 -3.69
CA LEU A 87 -11.17 -2.52 -4.61
C LEU A 87 -11.55 -3.81 -5.37
N TYR A 88 -11.98 -4.87 -4.65
CA TYR A 88 -12.31 -6.13 -5.29
C TYR A 88 -13.58 -6.06 -6.14
N LYS A 89 -14.58 -5.25 -5.76
CA LYS A 89 -15.76 -5.00 -6.59
C LYS A 89 -15.37 -4.33 -7.91
N ALA A 90 -14.49 -3.34 -7.87
CA ALA A 90 -13.98 -2.67 -9.06
C ALA A 90 -13.19 -3.65 -9.95
N ILE A 91 -12.26 -4.43 -9.37
CA ILE A 91 -11.49 -5.44 -10.11
C ILE A 91 -12.42 -6.46 -10.80
N LYS A 92 -13.47 -6.91 -10.12
CA LYS A 92 -14.41 -7.92 -10.64
C LYS A 92 -15.12 -7.49 -11.92
N ILE A 93 -15.31 -6.19 -12.12
CA ILE A 93 -15.96 -5.67 -13.32
C ILE A 93 -14.96 -5.30 -14.42
N VAL A 94 -13.65 -5.36 -14.20
CA VAL A 94 -12.67 -5.05 -15.26
C VAL A 94 -12.78 -6.04 -16.41
N GLY A 95 -12.82 -5.53 -17.65
CA GLY A 95 -13.01 -6.34 -18.84
C GLY A 95 -12.77 -5.56 -20.13
N TYR A 96 -12.61 -6.29 -21.24
CA TYR A 96 -12.37 -5.70 -22.56
C TYR A 96 -13.50 -4.73 -22.96
N ARG A 97 -13.12 -3.54 -23.46
CA ARG A 97 -14.03 -2.46 -23.90
C ARG A 97 -14.86 -1.78 -22.82
N LEU A 98 -14.57 -1.97 -21.54
CA LEU A 98 -15.19 -1.16 -20.49
C LEU A 98 -14.53 0.21 -20.35
N SER A 99 -15.35 1.23 -20.11
CA SER A 99 -14.86 2.56 -19.77
C SER A 99 -14.27 2.55 -18.37
N LEU A 100 -13.07 3.10 -18.18
CA LEU A 100 -12.45 3.23 -16.85
C LEU A 100 -13.27 4.11 -15.89
N SER A 101 -14.10 5.01 -16.42
CA SER A 101 -14.98 5.85 -15.60
C SER A 101 -16.00 5.04 -14.79
N ILE A 102 -16.24 3.77 -15.13
CA ILE A 102 -17.15 2.91 -14.36
C ILE A 102 -16.57 2.48 -13.01
N LEU A 103 -15.24 2.60 -12.81
CA LEU A 103 -14.58 2.18 -11.58
C LEU A 103 -14.65 3.23 -10.46
N SER A 104 -15.16 4.43 -10.75
CA SER A 104 -15.15 5.59 -9.83
C SER A 104 -16.52 5.98 -9.24
N TRP A 105 -17.60 5.23 -9.51
CA TRP A 105 -18.96 5.54 -9.09
C TRP A 105 -19.67 4.36 -8.43
#